data_AF-A0A914W4W2-F1
#
_entry.id   AF-A0A914W4W2-F1
#
_cell.length_a   1.000
_cell.length_b   1.000
_cell.length_c   1.000
_cell.angle_alpha   90.00
_cell.angle_beta   90.00
_cell.angle_gamma   90.00
#
_symmetry.space_group_name_H-M   'P 1'
#
loop_
_entity.id
_entity.type
_entity.pdbx_description
1 polymer ?
#
loop_
_entity_poly.entity_id
_entity_poly.type
_entity_poly.pdbx_seq_one_letter_code
_entity_poly.pdbx_strand_id
1 'polypeptide(L)'
;MCYLIIASAKKNWTQAKEHCNSMALNVHLASVSTAFESVELNALTLNTDKISSCDQVWIGAYDSLVNGTFVWSDGTPFEYSIWQTGEPNLRHQCVSSSWNTSRSWKTTDCNTENCFICKSDTGLMPTTSTPTTSSPVYTTTTTLPQTTTTKTTGGAVTTTTTVPGPTPSSFAMLNLDLVIAIDASATMPIASFNEIVVFLKAVLLVPYTIGQGDPGTRVAIIDVPGNNGPLFPSNNLQSITNRAALMQALDNVSDYYDGSAGQLFIALLQEITRPDFLSAGYRTGITNHLLLYITGTSTFTDGNSAAAFGLAQAIRNHKTYGIIIIAYKAATINANVLQGIAGGADCVLQAATVDQLNQQGIPLIQSKTLAGQYCGM
;
A
#
# COMPACT_ATOMS: atom_id res chain seq x y z
N MET A 1 7.82 -12.95 -4.34
CA MET A 1 6.89 -13.70 -5.21
C MET A 1 7.05 -13.22 -6.63
N CYS A 2 6.63 -13.99 -7.63
CA CYS A 2 6.63 -13.54 -9.03
C CYS A 2 5.24 -13.57 -9.60
N TYR A 3 4.91 -12.55 -10.38
CA TYR A 3 3.63 -12.43 -11.06
C TYR A 3 3.87 -12.33 -12.56
N LEU A 4 2.93 -12.88 -13.33
CA LEU A 4 2.93 -12.79 -14.78
C LEU A 4 1.53 -12.41 -15.25
N ILE A 5 1.45 -11.37 -16.08
CA ILE A 5 0.20 -10.88 -16.63
C ILE A 5 0.01 -11.50 -18.02
N ILE A 6 -1.14 -12.13 -18.23
CA ILE A 6 -1.52 -12.70 -19.51
C ILE A 6 -2.54 -11.78 -20.17
N ALA A 7 -2.04 -10.93 -21.08
CA ALA A 7 -2.83 -9.95 -21.83
C ALA A 7 -3.14 -10.38 -23.27
N SER A 8 -2.42 -11.37 -23.80
CA SER A 8 -2.53 -11.83 -25.18
C SER A 8 -3.73 -12.74 -25.45
N ALA A 9 -4.39 -13.25 -24.41
CA ALA A 9 -5.56 -14.11 -24.51
C ALA A 9 -6.51 -13.86 -23.33
N LYS A 10 -7.68 -13.27 -23.61
CA LYS A 10 -8.74 -13.14 -22.61
C LYS A 10 -9.39 -14.50 -22.37
N LYS A 11 -9.73 -14.79 -21.12
CA LYS A 11 -10.30 -16.07 -20.68
C LYS A 11 -11.38 -15.83 -19.64
N ASN A 12 -12.32 -16.76 -19.53
CA ASN A 12 -13.20 -16.80 -18.36
C ASN A 12 -12.42 -17.21 -17.09
N TRP A 13 -12.99 -17.02 -15.91
CA TRP A 13 -12.25 -17.19 -14.65
C TRP A 13 -11.71 -18.62 -14.48
N THR A 14 -12.51 -19.64 -14.80
CA THR A 14 -12.12 -21.05 -14.72
C THR A 14 -10.97 -21.36 -15.68
N GLN A 15 -11.06 -20.91 -16.92
CA GLN A 15 -10.01 -21.10 -17.92
C GLN A 15 -8.72 -20.35 -17.56
N ALA A 16 -8.83 -19.17 -16.94
CA ALA A 16 -7.69 -18.41 -16.45
C ALA A 16 -6.99 -19.13 -15.28
N LYS A 17 -7.77 -19.70 -14.35
CA LYS A 17 -7.26 -20.56 -13.27
C LYS A 17 -6.51 -21.77 -13.83
N GLU A 18 -7.12 -22.49 -14.76
CA GLU A 18 -6.50 -23.65 -15.40
C GLU A 18 -5.22 -23.28 -16.15
N HIS A 19 -5.21 -22.13 -16.84
CA HIS A 19 -4.02 -21.64 -17.51
C HIS A 19 -2.86 -21.46 -16.54
N CYS A 20 -3.04 -20.71 -15.44
CA CYS A 20 -1.98 -20.50 -14.45
C CYS A 20 -1.51 -21.82 -13.84
N ASN A 21 -2.46 -22.70 -13.46
CA ASN A 21 -2.15 -24.02 -12.91
C ASN A 21 -1.35 -24.91 -13.88
N SER A 22 -1.52 -24.75 -15.19
CA SER A 22 -0.79 -25.52 -16.20
C SER A 22 0.63 -25.01 -16.47
N MET A 23 0.98 -23.80 -16.01
CA MET A 23 2.29 -23.21 -16.30
C MET A 23 3.42 -23.92 -15.55
N ALA A 24 3.25 -24.15 -14.25
CA ALA A 24 4.19 -24.87 -13.41
C ALA A 24 3.51 -25.25 -12.08
N LEU A 25 4.18 -26.09 -11.29
CA LEU A 25 3.76 -26.39 -9.92
C LEU A 25 3.83 -25.10 -9.07
N ASN A 26 2.82 -24.87 -8.22
CA ASN A 26 2.66 -23.68 -7.37
C ASN A 26 2.55 -22.36 -8.16
N VAL A 27 1.91 -22.42 -9.35
CA VAL A 27 1.50 -21.24 -10.10
C VAL A 27 -0.02 -21.23 -10.16
N HIS A 28 -0.63 -20.16 -9.66
CA HIS A 28 -2.09 -20.03 -9.54
C HIS A 28 -2.55 -18.66 -10.04
N LEU A 29 -3.85 -18.48 -10.23
CA LEU A 29 -4.38 -17.12 -10.32
C LEU A 29 -4.01 -16.35 -9.07
N ALA A 30 -3.59 -15.10 -9.25
CA ALA A 30 -2.97 -14.33 -8.18
C ALA A 30 -3.88 -14.21 -6.95
N SER A 31 -3.44 -14.78 -5.83
CA SER A 31 -3.91 -14.36 -4.52
C SER A 31 -3.27 -13.05 -4.12
N VAL A 32 -4.02 -12.27 -3.35
CA VAL A 32 -3.55 -11.05 -2.73
C VAL A 32 -3.87 -11.13 -1.25
N SER A 33 -2.96 -11.77 -0.51
CA SER A 33 -3.12 -12.02 0.93
C SER A 33 -2.74 -10.81 1.79
N THR A 34 -2.10 -9.80 1.21
CA THR A 34 -1.64 -8.58 1.90
C THR A 34 -1.73 -7.37 0.98
N ALA A 35 -1.82 -6.14 1.51
CA ALA A 35 -1.71 -4.98 0.60
C ALA A 35 -0.30 -4.78 0.04
N PHE A 36 0.74 -5.38 0.62
CA PHE A 36 2.07 -5.38 -0.02
C PHE A 36 1.99 -6.11 -1.36
N GLU A 37 1.37 -7.28 -1.40
CA GLU A 37 1.08 -7.99 -2.66
C GLU A 37 0.18 -7.18 -3.58
N SER A 38 -0.79 -6.43 -3.02
CA SER A 38 -1.63 -5.53 -3.81
C SER A 38 -0.82 -4.42 -4.48
N VAL A 39 0.18 -3.87 -3.79
CA VAL A 39 1.09 -2.85 -4.34
C VAL A 39 2.02 -3.47 -5.37
N GLU A 40 2.60 -4.65 -5.12
CA GLU A 40 3.43 -5.35 -6.11
C GLU A 40 2.65 -5.66 -7.39
N LEU A 41 1.44 -6.19 -7.24
CA LEU A 41 0.53 -6.48 -8.34
C LEU A 41 0.15 -5.20 -9.11
N ASN A 42 -0.04 -4.08 -8.39
CA ASN A 42 -0.28 -2.76 -8.97
C ASN A 42 0.97 -2.15 -9.64
N ALA A 43 2.18 -2.45 -9.17
CA ALA A 43 3.42 -1.92 -9.73
C ALA A 43 3.78 -2.54 -11.09
N LEU A 44 3.45 -3.83 -11.29
CA LEU A 44 3.64 -4.53 -12.59
C LEU A 44 2.88 -3.88 -13.75
N THR A 45 1.90 -3.04 -13.41
CA THR A 45 0.99 -2.41 -14.36
C THR A 45 1.51 -1.06 -14.90
N LEU A 46 2.62 -0.53 -14.33
CA LEU A 46 3.17 0.78 -14.69
C LEU A 46 4.02 0.78 -15.98
N ASN A 47 4.30 -0.39 -16.56
CA ASN A 47 4.99 -0.53 -17.86
C ASN A 47 3.96 -0.81 -18.97
N THR A 48 3.56 0.22 -19.71
CA THR A 48 2.21 0.35 -20.32
C THR A 48 2.04 0.02 -21.81
N ASP A 49 2.95 -0.67 -22.50
CA ASP A 49 2.70 -1.00 -23.92
C ASP A 49 1.95 -2.33 -24.15
N LYS A 50 1.96 -3.26 -23.19
CA LYS A 50 1.47 -4.64 -23.41
C LYS A 50 0.00 -4.89 -23.02
N ILE A 51 -0.67 -3.92 -22.38
CA ILE A 51 -1.87 -4.20 -21.55
C ILE A 51 -2.95 -3.11 -21.69
N SER A 52 -2.83 -2.22 -22.68
CA SER A 52 -3.78 -1.12 -22.93
C SER A 52 -5.20 -1.55 -23.31
N SER A 53 -5.41 -2.85 -23.62
CA SER A 53 -6.70 -3.43 -24.02
C SER A 53 -7.42 -4.22 -22.91
N CYS A 54 -6.89 -4.21 -21.69
CA CYS A 54 -7.44 -4.92 -20.54
C CYS A 54 -7.98 -3.92 -19.50
N ASP A 55 -9.30 -3.75 -19.39
CA ASP A 55 -9.89 -2.87 -18.36
C ASP A 55 -10.02 -3.56 -17.01
N GLN A 56 -10.15 -4.90 -17.03
CA GLN A 56 -10.30 -5.75 -15.86
C GLN A 56 -9.34 -6.94 -16.00
N VAL A 57 -8.80 -7.37 -14.86
CA VAL A 57 -7.96 -8.56 -14.79
C VAL A 57 -8.48 -9.55 -13.74
N TRP A 58 -8.51 -10.83 -14.08
CA TRP A 58 -8.85 -11.87 -13.12
C TRP A 58 -7.75 -12.03 -12.06
N ILE A 59 -8.20 -12.16 -10.82
CA ILE A 59 -7.42 -12.61 -9.67
C ILE A 59 -8.04 -13.89 -9.09
N GLY A 60 -7.33 -14.57 -8.21
CA GLY A 60 -7.70 -15.91 -7.73
C GLY A 60 -8.86 -15.96 -6.75
N ALA A 61 -9.50 -14.84 -6.42
CA ALA A 61 -10.58 -14.79 -5.45
C ALA A 61 -11.91 -15.18 -6.11
N TYR A 62 -12.69 -15.97 -5.37
CA TYR A 62 -14.06 -16.33 -5.74
C TYR A 62 -14.93 -16.53 -4.50
N ASP A 63 -16.23 -16.37 -4.64
CA ASP A 63 -17.23 -16.64 -3.61
C ASP A 63 -17.37 -18.15 -3.43
N SER A 64 -17.22 -18.62 -2.20
CA SER A 64 -17.42 -20.02 -1.85
C SER A 64 -18.90 -20.38 -1.91
N LEU A 65 -19.23 -21.67 -1.71
CA LEU A 65 -20.63 -22.16 -1.71
C LEU A 65 -21.51 -21.52 -0.63
N VAL A 66 -20.92 -20.73 0.28
CA VAL A 66 -21.61 -19.87 1.24
C VAL A 66 -21.57 -18.43 0.72
N ASN A 67 -22.67 -17.97 0.12
CA ASN A 67 -22.80 -16.62 -0.45
C ASN A 67 -22.20 -15.54 0.44
N GLY A 68 -21.32 -14.72 -0.13
CA GLY A 68 -20.65 -13.62 0.55
C GLY A 68 -19.39 -14.00 1.32
N THR A 69 -18.89 -15.24 1.16
CA THR A 69 -17.63 -15.69 1.77
C THR A 69 -16.60 -15.98 0.69
N PHE A 70 -15.64 -15.07 0.52
CA PHE A 70 -14.61 -15.18 -0.50
C PHE A 70 -13.41 -16.00 -0.05
N VAL A 71 -12.84 -16.77 -0.97
CA VAL A 71 -11.64 -17.59 -0.76
C VAL A 71 -10.69 -17.47 -1.95
N TRP A 72 -9.41 -17.73 -1.73
CA TRP A 72 -8.42 -17.77 -2.80
C TRP A 72 -8.30 -19.17 -3.40
N SER A 73 -8.19 -19.25 -4.72
CA SER A 73 -8.12 -20.51 -5.47
C SER A 73 -6.85 -21.33 -5.24
N ASP A 74 -5.82 -20.73 -4.63
CA ASP A 74 -4.55 -21.34 -4.22
C ASP A 74 -4.55 -21.81 -2.76
N GLY A 75 -5.65 -21.57 -2.03
CA GLY A 75 -5.80 -21.97 -0.63
C GLY A 75 -5.16 -21.00 0.38
N THR A 76 -4.63 -19.85 -0.06
CA THR A 76 -4.18 -18.79 0.86
C THR A 76 -5.36 -18.24 1.69
N PRO A 77 -5.13 -17.82 2.94
CA PRO A 77 -6.17 -17.19 3.75
C PRO A 77 -6.71 -15.90 3.12
N PHE A 78 -8.04 -15.74 3.09
CA PHE A 78 -8.70 -14.52 2.62
C PHE A 78 -8.80 -13.49 3.75
N GLU A 79 -7.68 -12.83 4.06
CA GLU A 79 -7.57 -11.88 5.18
C GLU A 79 -7.47 -10.41 4.73
N TYR A 80 -7.33 -10.18 3.42
CA TYR A 80 -7.16 -8.86 2.83
C TYR A 80 -8.11 -8.68 1.64
N SER A 81 -8.73 -7.50 1.56
CA SER A 81 -9.56 -7.12 0.42
C SER A 81 -9.59 -5.61 0.22
N ILE A 82 -9.68 -5.20 -1.04
CA ILE A 82 -9.83 -3.79 -1.45
C ILE A 82 -10.98 -3.67 -2.44
N TRP A 83 -12.20 -3.88 -1.96
CA TRP A 83 -13.40 -3.79 -2.80
C TRP A 83 -13.64 -2.38 -3.32
N GLN A 84 -14.22 -2.28 -4.51
CA GLN A 84 -14.81 -1.06 -5.03
C GLN A 84 -16.02 -0.64 -4.19
N THR A 85 -16.35 0.64 -4.21
CA THR A 85 -17.55 1.15 -3.56
C THR A 85 -18.79 0.41 -4.08
N GLY A 86 -19.52 -0.26 -3.18
CA GLY A 86 -20.72 -1.05 -3.52
C GLY A 86 -20.46 -2.53 -3.84
N GLU A 87 -19.21 -2.99 -3.75
CA GLU A 87 -18.82 -4.40 -3.88
C GLU A 87 -18.51 -5.01 -2.49
N PRO A 88 -18.60 -6.35 -2.33
CA PRO A 88 -18.98 -7.34 -3.34
C PRO A 88 -20.48 -7.36 -3.65
N ASN A 89 -20.83 -7.48 -4.94
CA ASN A 89 -22.18 -7.79 -5.38
C ASN A 89 -22.42 -9.30 -5.33
N LEU A 90 -23.26 -9.74 -4.39
CA LEU A 90 -23.55 -11.16 -4.12
C LEU A 90 -24.28 -11.90 -5.27
N ARG A 91 -24.52 -11.25 -6.41
CA ARG A 91 -25.03 -11.88 -7.63
C ARG A 91 -23.92 -12.51 -8.48
N HIS A 92 -22.67 -12.20 -8.20
CA HIS A 92 -21.51 -12.65 -8.96
C HIS A 92 -20.48 -13.31 -8.05
N GLN A 93 -19.80 -14.34 -8.57
CA GLN A 93 -18.97 -15.22 -7.76
C GLN A 93 -17.47 -15.06 -8.02
N CYS A 94 -17.05 -14.46 -9.12
CA CYS A 94 -15.63 -14.35 -9.46
C CYS A 94 -15.14 -12.91 -9.28
N VAL A 95 -13.87 -12.74 -8.91
CA VAL A 95 -13.34 -11.41 -8.58
C VAL A 95 -12.36 -10.93 -9.65
N SER A 96 -12.59 -9.73 -10.17
CA SER A 96 -11.64 -9.03 -11.03
C SER A 96 -11.11 -7.78 -10.34
N SER A 97 -9.84 -7.46 -10.59
CA SER A 97 -9.26 -6.18 -10.21
C SER A 97 -9.37 -5.19 -11.36
N SER A 98 -9.74 -3.96 -11.04
CA SER A 98 -9.86 -2.89 -12.02
C SER A 98 -8.49 -2.39 -12.44
N TRP A 99 -8.14 -2.59 -13.70
CA TRP A 99 -6.77 -2.49 -14.17
C TRP A 99 -6.35 -1.05 -14.53
N ASN A 100 -7.26 -0.28 -15.14
CA ASN A 100 -6.98 1.04 -15.69
C ASN A 100 -7.50 2.23 -14.84
N THR A 101 -8.24 1.95 -13.77
CA THR A 101 -8.90 2.98 -12.94
C THR A 101 -8.47 2.84 -11.48
N SER A 102 -9.32 2.20 -10.68
CA SER A 102 -9.27 2.26 -9.21
C SER A 102 -8.35 1.25 -8.55
N ARG A 103 -7.87 0.24 -9.30
CA ARG A 103 -6.96 -0.81 -8.78
C ARG A 103 -7.54 -1.60 -7.60
N SER A 104 -8.85 -1.51 -7.44
CA SER A 104 -9.69 -2.19 -6.45
C SER A 104 -10.55 -3.25 -7.11
N TRP A 105 -11.09 -4.14 -6.29
CA TRP A 105 -11.71 -5.38 -6.71
C TRP A 105 -13.22 -5.25 -6.85
N LYS A 106 -13.79 -5.99 -7.79
CA LYS A 106 -15.22 -6.13 -7.95
C LYS A 106 -15.58 -7.57 -8.23
N THR A 107 -16.80 -7.94 -7.88
CA THR A 107 -17.38 -9.19 -8.34
C THR A 107 -17.83 -9.05 -9.80
N THR A 108 -17.59 -10.09 -10.58
CA THR A 108 -17.83 -10.14 -12.02
C THR A 108 -18.36 -11.54 -12.38
N ASP A 109 -19.25 -11.61 -13.37
CA ASP A 109 -19.71 -12.89 -13.90
C ASP A 109 -18.51 -13.74 -14.35
N CYS A 110 -18.38 -14.93 -13.78
CA CYS A 110 -17.28 -15.86 -14.02
C CYS A 110 -17.09 -16.22 -15.50
N ASN A 111 -18.14 -16.08 -16.32
CA ASN A 111 -18.11 -16.36 -17.75
C ASN A 111 -17.52 -15.21 -18.59
N THR A 112 -17.28 -14.04 -17.99
CA THR A 112 -16.72 -12.87 -18.67
C THR A 112 -15.28 -13.17 -19.11
N GLU A 113 -14.91 -12.80 -20.34
CA GLU A 113 -13.53 -12.96 -20.80
C GLU A 113 -12.67 -11.75 -20.41
N ASN A 114 -11.73 -11.95 -19.49
CA ASN A 114 -10.78 -10.93 -19.06
C ASN A 114 -9.33 -11.39 -19.23
N CYS A 115 -8.43 -10.42 -19.26
CA CYS A 115 -7.01 -10.68 -19.03
C CYS A 115 -6.82 -11.18 -17.59
N PHE A 116 -5.68 -11.77 -17.24
CA PHE A 116 -5.52 -12.38 -15.93
C PHE A 116 -4.09 -12.42 -15.44
N ILE A 117 -3.90 -12.57 -14.13
CA ILE A 117 -2.59 -12.54 -13.48
C ILE A 117 -2.33 -13.87 -12.81
N CYS A 118 -1.21 -14.49 -13.19
CA CYS A 118 -0.69 -15.67 -12.51
C CYS A 118 0.34 -15.25 -11.45
N LYS A 119 0.37 -15.94 -10.31
CA LYS A 119 1.32 -15.76 -9.21
C LYS A 119 2.04 -17.09 -8.94
N SER A 120 3.35 -17.01 -8.71
CA SER A 120 4.22 -18.13 -8.35
C SER A 120 4.69 -17.96 -6.91
N ASP A 121 4.42 -18.97 -6.08
CA ASP A 121 4.76 -18.98 -4.65
C ASP A 121 6.26 -19.21 -4.41
N THR A 122 6.96 -19.77 -5.41
CA THR A 122 8.41 -20.05 -5.33
C THR A 122 9.26 -18.95 -5.95
N GLY A 123 8.65 -17.91 -6.53
CA GLY A 123 9.38 -16.82 -7.20
C GLY A 123 10.02 -17.23 -8.55
N LEU A 124 9.72 -18.43 -9.05
CA LEU A 124 10.14 -18.87 -10.38
C LEU A 124 8.90 -18.90 -11.29
N MET A 125 8.86 -18.00 -12.27
CA MET A 125 7.90 -18.07 -13.37
C MET A 125 8.60 -18.75 -14.56
N PRO A 126 7.97 -19.73 -15.23
CA PRO A 126 8.52 -20.25 -16.47
C PRO A 126 8.51 -19.13 -17.51
N THR A 127 9.70 -18.77 -18.02
CA THR A 127 9.82 -17.82 -19.11
C THR A 127 9.15 -18.39 -20.34
N THR A 128 8.19 -17.66 -20.90
CA THR A 128 7.57 -17.99 -22.19
C THR A 128 8.63 -17.90 -23.29
N SER A 129 9.30 -19.01 -23.58
CA SER A 129 10.00 -19.19 -24.84
C SER A 129 8.93 -19.27 -25.94
N THR A 130 8.91 -18.27 -26.81
CA THR A 130 8.19 -18.36 -28.09
C THR A 130 8.58 -19.68 -28.78
N PRO A 131 7.61 -20.47 -29.29
CA PRO A 131 7.92 -21.74 -29.92
C PRO A 131 8.70 -21.45 -31.21
N THR A 132 9.99 -21.74 -31.21
CA THR A 132 10.76 -21.84 -32.45
C THR A 132 10.39 -23.17 -33.08
N THR A 133 9.77 -23.10 -34.24
CA THR A 133 9.44 -24.23 -35.11
C THR A 133 10.67 -25.11 -35.27
N SER A 134 10.67 -26.29 -34.67
CA SER A 134 11.66 -27.34 -34.95
C SER A 134 11.04 -28.37 -35.89
N SER A 135 11.68 -28.54 -37.05
CA SER A 135 11.47 -29.66 -37.97
C SER A 135 11.81 -31.00 -37.29
N PRO A 136 11.24 -32.13 -37.74
CA PRO A 136 11.18 -33.34 -36.95
C PRO A 136 12.53 -34.05 -36.93
N VAL A 137 12.98 -34.42 -35.72
CA VAL A 137 14.07 -35.38 -35.53
C VAL A 137 13.47 -36.69 -35.03
N TYR A 138 13.77 -37.74 -35.78
CA TYR A 138 13.29 -39.10 -35.58
C TYR A 138 13.69 -39.67 -34.23
N THR A 139 12.72 -40.30 -33.56
CA THR A 139 12.87 -41.16 -32.39
C THR A 139 13.77 -42.35 -32.68
N THR A 140 14.72 -42.63 -31.79
CA THR A 140 15.17 -43.99 -31.51
C THR A 140 15.25 -44.24 -30.01
N THR A 141 14.41 -45.17 -29.58
CA THR A 141 14.34 -45.77 -28.24
C THR A 141 15.51 -46.72 -28.05
N THR A 142 16.27 -46.62 -26.97
CA THR A 142 17.03 -47.79 -26.46
C THR A 142 17.14 -47.73 -24.94
N THR A 143 16.87 -48.89 -24.36
CA THR A 143 16.64 -49.29 -22.98
C THR A 143 17.88 -49.24 -22.07
N LEU A 144 17.62 -49.12 -20.76
CA LEU A 144 18.57 -49.36 -19.66
C LEU A 144 19.27 -50.73 -19.76
N PRO A 145 20.45 -50.85 -19.12
CA PRO A 145 20.56 -51.86 -18.08
C PRO A 145 21.15 -51.35 -16.75
N GLN A 146 20.89 -52.16 -15.74
CA GLN A 146 21.02 -51.95 -14.30
C GLN A 146 22.38 -52.41 -13.74
N THR A 147 22.82 -51.71 -12.68
CA THR A 147 23.53 -52.17 -11.45
C THR A 147 24.96 -52.74 -11.50
N THR A 148 25.87 -52.21 -10.65
CA THR A 148 26.48 -52.92 -9.49
C THR A 148 27.32 -51.97 -8.60
N THR A 149 27.23 -52.24 -7.29
CA THR A 149 27.68 -51.59 -6.05
C THR A 149 29.19 -51.43 -5.80
N THR A 150 29.59 -50.47 -4.93
CA THR A 150 30.45 -50.74 -3.76
C THR A 150 30.24 -49.68 -2.64
N LYS A 151 30.32 -50.14 -1.40
CA LYS A 151 30.00 -49.48 -0.12
C LYS A 151 31.31 -49.01 0.55
N THR A 152 31.38 -47.78 1.04
CA THR A 152 32.27 -47.44 2.17
C THR A 152 31.65 -46.36 3.06
N THR A 153 31.76 -46.63 4.36
CA THR A 153 31.22 -45.97 5.54
C THR A 153 31.93 -44.68 5.94
N GLY A 154 31.18 -43.76 6.58
CA GLY A 154 31.70 -42.90 7.65
C GLY A 154 31.45 -41.40 7.48
N GLY A 155 30.60 -40.84 8.36
CA GLY A 155 30.52 -39.40 8.62
C GLY A 155 29.20 -38.75 8.23
N ALA A 156 28.22 -38.75 9.14
CA ALA A 156 27.07 -37.86 9.03
C ALA A 156 27.54 -36.41 9.27
N VAL A 157 27.70 -35.66 8.19
CA VAL A 157 27.70 -34.20 8.24
C VAL A 157 26.27 -33.78 7.90
N THR A 158 25.50 -33.43 8.92
CA THR A 158 24.21 -32.76 8.74
C THR A 158 24.51 -31.33 8.29
N THR A 159 24.57 -31.12 6.98
CA THR A 159 24.47 -29.77 6.39
C THR A 159 23.00 -29.35 6.49
N THR A 160 22.64 -28.65 7.56
CA THR A 160 21.45 -27.80 7.58
C THR A 160 21.69 -26.64 6.61
N THR A 161 21.23 -26.77 5.39
CA THR A 161 21.02 -25.65 4.49
C THR A 161 19.85 -24.84 5.05
N THR A 162 20.14 -23.84 5.87
CA THR A 162 19.19 -22.78 6.16
C THR A 162 18.93 -22.04 4.85
N VAL A 163 17.79 -22.32 4.23
CA VAL A 163 17.24 -21.46 3.18
C VAL A 163 17.10 -20.06 3.79
N PRO A 164 17.73 -19.02 3.23
CA PRO A 164 17.47 -17.65 3.67
C PRO A 164 15.96 -17.43 3.57
N GLY A 165 15.32 -17.12 4.69
CA GLY A 165 13.91 -16.74 4.70
C GLY A 165 13.67 -15.57 3.73
N PRO A 166 12.42 -15.37 3.26
CA PRO A 166 12.11 -14.29 2.33
C PRO A 166 12.70 -12.98 2.87
N THR A 167 13.56 -12.35 2.07
CA THR A 167 14.15 -11.05 2.38
C THR A 167 13.00 -10.08 2.64
N PRO A 168 12.92 -9.43 3.82
CA PRO A 168 11.84 -8.49 4.09
C PRO A 168 11.85 -7.37 3.04
N SER A 169 10.68 -6.89 2.64
CA SER A 169 10.59 -5.75 1.71
C SER A 169 11.32 -4.53 2.29
N SER A 170 11.84 -3.65 1.43
CA SER A 170 12.63 -2.47 1.87
C SER A 170 11.88 -1.59 2.87
N PHE A 171 10.56 -1.48 2.74
CA PHE A 171 9.69 -0.76 3.67
C PHE A 171 9.45 -1.50 4.99
N ALA A 172 9.47 -2.82 4.99
CA ALA A 172 9.37 -3.61 6.22
C ALA A 172 10.64 -3.47 7.08
N MET A 173 11.77 -3.11 6.47
CA MET A 173 13.04 -2.80 7.14
C MET A 173 13.27 -1.30 7.38
N LEU A 174 12.29 -0.45 7.09
CA LEU A 174 12.46 1.00 7.23
C LEU A 174 12.16 1.46 8.65
N ASN A 175 13.14 2.12 9.27
CA ASN A 175 12.87 2.94 10.44
C ASN A 175 12.29 4.28 9.99
N LEU A 176 11.05 4.55 10.40
CA LEU A 176 10.31 5.77 10.08
C LEU A 176 9.47 6.22 11.28
N ASP A 177 9.58 7.48 11.68
CA ASP A 177 8.60 8.11 12.56
C ASP A 177 7.64 8.93 11.71
N LEU A 178 6.38 8.51 11.67
CA LEU A 178 5.34 9.06 10.82
C LEU A 178 4.25 9.73 11.67
N VAL A 179 4.14 11.05 11.55
CA VAL A 179 3.00 11.79 12.06
C VAL A 179 2.01 11.98 10.92
N ILE A 180 0.78 11.51 11.09
CA ILE A 180 -0.31 11.68 10.13
C ILE A 180 -1.29 12.67 10.74
N ALA A 181 -1.35 13.85 10.17
CA ALA A 181 -2.28 14.90 10.57
C ALA A 181 -3.45 14.97 9.56
N ILE A 182 -4.68 14.84 10.05
CA ILE A 182 -5.89 14.77 9.22
C ILE A 182 -6.78 15.95 9.56
N ASP A 183 -7.17 16.73 8.55
CA ASP A 183 -8.16 17.80 8.69
C ASP A 183 -9.50 17.25 9.17
N ALA A 184 -9.87 17.56 10.41
CA ALA A 184 -11.11 17.14 11.05
C ALA A 184 -12.18 18.24 11.04
N SER A 185 -11.99 19.29 10.22
CA SER A 185 -12.82 20.50 10.19
C SER A 185 -13.91 20.46 9.11
N ALA A 186 -14.72 21.52 9.05
CA ALA A 186 -15.72 21.72 8.00
C ALA A 186 -15.15 21.79 6.58
N THR A 187 -13.84 22.07 6.41
CA THR A 187 -13.23 22.15 5.06
C THR A 187 -13.03 20.79 4.42
N MET A 188 -13.04 19.71 5.21
CA MET A 188 -13.08 18.34 4.72
C MET A 188 -14.40 17.69 5.15
N PRO A 189 -15.41 17.57 4.26
CA PRO A 189 -16.66 16.91 4.61
C PRO A 189 -16.44 15.47 5.08
N ILE A 190 -17.29 14.99 5.99
CA ILE A 190 -17.16 13.64 6.59
C ILE A 190 -17.02 12.51 5.57
N ALA A 191 -17.64 12.62 4.38
CA ALA A 191 -17.46 11.65 3.30
C ALA A 191 -16.02 11.60 2.77
N SER A 192 -15.40 12.77 2.56
CA SER A 192 -14.00 12.88 2.16
C SER A 192 -13.06 12.42 3.28
N PHE A 193 -13.39 12.75 4.53
CA PHE A 193 -12.65 12.28 5.71
C PHE A 193 -12.61 10.74 5.75
N ASN A 194 -13.77 10.08 5.59
CA ASN A 194 -13.88 8.62 5.57
C ASN A 194 -13.07 7.99 4.43
N GLU A 195 -13.06 8.58 3.24
CA GLU A 195 -12.23 8.13 2.12
C GLU A 195 -10.73 8.17 2.45
N ILE A 196 -10.26 9.23 3.13
CA ILE A 196 -8.88 9.33 3.60
C ILE A 196 -8.55 8.25 4.62
N VAL A 197 -9.43 8.03 5.60
CA VAL A 197 -9.24 6.98 6.61
C VAL A 197 -9.14 5.60 5.95
N VAL A 198 -9.98 5.30 4.96
CA VAL A 198 -9.91 4.07 4.17
C VAL A 198 -8.59 3.98 3.40
N PHE A 199 -8.17 5.06 2.74
CA PHE A 199 -6.88 5.11 2.04
C PHE A 199 -5.70 4.83 2.97
N LEU A 200 -5.69 5.41 4.18
CA LEU A 200 -4.64 5.18 5.18
C LEU A 200 -4.60 3.71 5.63
N LYS A 201 -5.77 3.15 5.97
CA LYS A 201 -5.91 1.78 6.48
C LYS A 201 -5.55 0.72 5.44
N ALA A 202 -6.16 0.83 4.26
CA ALA A 202 -6.16 -0.24 3.27
C ALA A 202 -5.01 -0.14 2.27
N VAL A 203 -4.36 1.03 2.18
CA VAL A 203 -3.42 1.30 1.10
C VAL A 203 -2.11 1.88 1.61
N LEU A 204 -2.12 3.08 2.19
CA LEU A 204 -0.88 3.81 2.47
C LEU A 204 -0.01 3.12 3.52
N LEU A 205 -0.59 2.68 4.64
CA LEU A 205 0.17 2.21 5.80
C LEU A 205 0.48 0.73 5.78
N VAL A 206 -0.10 -0.01 4.84
CA VAL A 206 0.08 -1.45 4.76
C VAL A 206 1.51 -1.91 4.43
N PRO A 207 2.32 -1.26 3.57
CA PRO A 207 3.68 -1.71 3.33
C PRO A 207 4.63 -1.50 4.52
N TYR A 208 4.21 -0.79 5.57
CA TYR A 208 5.05 -0.48 6.72
C TYR A 208 4.89 -1.52 7.84
N THR A 209 6.01 -1.87 8.48
CA THR A 209 6.03 -2.66 9.72
C THR A 209 5.67 -1.74 10.89
N ILE A 210 4.40 -1.75 11.31
CA ILE A 210 3.92 -0.88 12.39
C ILE A 210 4.34 -1.40 13.76
N GLY A 211 5.04 -0.57 14.53
CA GLY A 211 5.35 -0.87 15.92
C GLY A 211 6.60 -0.14 16.43
N GLN A 212 6.99 -0.49 17.65
CA GLN A 212 8.06 0.21 18.38
C GLN A 212 9.46 -0.38 18.17
N GLY A 213 9.56 -1.54 17.50
CA GLY A 213 10.82 -2.22 17.21
C GLY A 213 11.61 -1.57 16.08
N ASP A 214 12.89 -1.92 15.99
CA ASP A 214 13.79 -1.52 14.92
C ASP A 214 14.28 -2.80 14.18
N PRO A 215 14.02 -2.95 12.86
CA PRO A 215 13.36 -1.98 12.00
C PRO A 215 11.84 -1.86 12.25
N GLY A 216 11.30 -0.65 12.11
CA GLY A 216 9.86 -0.42 12.27
C GLY A 216 9.40 1.03 12.11
N THR A 217 8.11 1.19 11.84
CA THR A 217 7.42 2.47 11.66
C THR A 217 6.58 2.81 12.89
N ARG A 218 6.95 3.90 13.55
CA ARG A 218 6.18 4.50 14.65
C ARG A 218 5.20 5.49 14.06
N VAL A 219 3.92 5.39 14.42
CA VAL A 219 2.86 6.23 13.86
C VAL A 219 2.18 7.01 14.96
N ALA A 220 2.01 8.31 14.75
CA ALA A 220 1.09 9.15 15.50
C ALA A 220 -0.01 9.62 14.55
N ILE A 221 -1.27 9.57 14.99
CA ILE A 221 -2.42 10.07 14.23
C ILE A 221 -3.00 11.24 14.99
N ILE A 222 -3.12 12.38 14.32
CA ILE A 222 -3.52 13.64 14.91
C ILE A 222 -4.65 14.24 14.09
N ASP A 223 -5.81 14.39 14.71
CA ASP A 223 -6.94 15.12 14.14
C ASP A 223 -6.73 16.62 14.30
N VAL A 224 -6.81 17.38 13.21
CA VAL A 224 -6.62 18.83 13.24
C VAL A 224 -8.00 19.50 13.19
N PRO A 225 -8.50 20.01 14.33
CA PRO A 225 -9.86 20.53 14.44
C PRO A 225 -10.00 21.91 13.81
N GLY A 226 -11.25 22.33 13.57
CA GLY A 226 -11.54 23.67 13.08
C GLY A 226 -11.48 24.75 14.17
N ASN A 227 -11.82 24.40 15.41
CA ASN A 227 -11.92 25.33 16.54
C ASN A 227 -11.10 24.88 17.77
N ASN A 228 -11.22 25.61 18.89
CA ASN A 228 -10.54 25.35 20.18
C ASN A 228 -11.07 24.09 20.93
N GLY A 229 -11.30 22.98 20.22
CA GLY A 229 -11.53 21.67 20.83
C GLY A 229 -10.34 21.22 21.68
N PRO A 230 -10.50 20.24 22.57
CA PRO A 230 -9.39 19.70 23.35
C PRO A 230 -8.26 19.30 22.39
N LEU A 231 -7.11 19.96 22.55
CA LEU A 231 -5.95 19.79 21.69
C LEU A 231 -5.51 18.33 21.74
N PHE A 232 -5.87 17.63 20.66
CA PHE A 232 -5.43 16.32 20.21
C PHE A 232 -5.66 15.17 21.22
N PRO A 233 -6.47 14.14 20.92
CA PRO A 233 -6.37 12.90 21.68
C PRO A 233 -4.91 12.43 21.68
N SER A 234 -4.43 12.00 22.85
CA SER A 234 -3.03 11.77 23.21
C SER A 234 -2.38 10.59 22.47
N ASN A 235 -2.33 10.66 21.15
CA ASN A 235 -1.58 9.74 20.30
C ASN A 235 -0.23 10.36 19.95
N ASN A 236 0.81 9.82 20.57
CA ASN A 236 2.20 10.11 20.24
C ASN A 236 2.81 8.91 19.50
N LEU A 237 4.11 8.99 19.20
CA LEU A 237 4.81 7.95 18.44
C LEU A 237 4.94 6.61 19.19
N GLN A 238 4.60 6.54 20.48
CA GLN A 238 4.54 5.30 21.28
C GLN A 238 3.12 4.73 21.43
N SER A 239 2.07 5.54 21.23
CA SER A 239 0.68 5.12 21.48
C SER A 239 0.26 3.94 20.59
N ILE A 240 0.73 3.91 19.34
CA ILE A 240 0.42 2.84 18.38
C ILE A 240 1.56 1.81 18.39
N THR A 241 1.32 0.68 19.04
CA THR A 241 2.36 -0.33 19.29
C THR A 241 2.41 -1.45 18.26
N ASN A 242 1.35 -1.65 17.48
CA ASN A 242 1.24 -2.69 16.46
C ASN A 242 0.14 -2.35 15.44
N ARG A 243 -0.01 -3.19 14.41
CA ARG A 243 -1.01 -3.02 13.35
C ARG A 243 -2.45 -2.99 13.87
N ALA A 244 -2.81 -3.81 14.86
CA ALA A 244 -4.17 -3.84 15.40
C ALA A 244 -4.50 -2.53 16.13
N ALA A 245 -3.55 -2.01 16.93
CA ALA A 245 -3.67 -0.70 17.57
C ALA A 245 -3.80 0.44 16.54
N LEU A 246 -3.09 0.34 15.41
CA LEU A 246 -3.22 1.30 14.32
C LEU A 246 -4.62 1.29 13.69
N MET A 247 -5.17 0.10 13.41
CA MET A 247 -6.51 -0.02 12.85
C MET A 247 -7.55 0.55 13.82
N GLN A 248 -7.45 0.22 15.10
CA GLN A 248 -8.32 0.78 16.14
C GLN A 248 -8.21 2.29 16.25
N ALA A 249 -6.99 2.85 16.23
CA ALA A 249 -6.78 4.29 16.26
C ALA A 249 -7.43 4.99 15.04
N LEU A 250 -7.30 4.40 13.85
CA LEU A 250 -7.93 4.92 12.64
C LEU A 250 -9.46 4.65 12.58
N ASP A 251 -10.00 3.67 13.29
CA ASP A 251 -11.46 3.46 13.44
C ASP A 251 -12.09 4.55 14.30
N ASN A 252 -11.40 4.95 15.38
CA ASN A 252 -11.89 5.96 16.32
C ASN A 252 -11.66 7.40 15.85
N VAL A 253 -10.86 7.60 14.79
CA VAL A 253 -10.45 8.93 14.31
C VAL A 253 -11.66 9.77 13.87
N SER A 254 -12.72 9.14 13.36
CA SER A 254 -13.97 9.82 12.99
C SER A 254 -14.75 10.38 14.19
N ASP A 255 -14.53 9.85 15.40
CA ASP A 255 -15.21 10.34 16.61
C ASP A 255 -14.71 11.75 16.99
N TYR A 256 -13.55 12.14 16.46
CA TYR A 256 -12.92 13.45 16.68
C TYR A 256 -13.16 14.43 15.53
N TYR A 257 -13.95 14.04 14.52
CA TYR A 257 -14.43 14.96 13.50
C TYR A 257 -15.33 16.02 14.13
N ASP A 258 -14.84 17.25 14.23
CA ASP A 258 -15.57 18.34 14.88
C ASP A 258 -16.49 19.11 13.91
N GLY A 259 -16.26 18.95 12.60
CA GLY A 259 -17.02 19.62 11.54
C GLY A 259 -17.08 21.14 11.68
N SER A 260 -16.16 21.72 12.45
CA SER A 260 -16.18 23.12 12.84
C SER A 260 -15.44 23.96 11.81
N ALA A 261 -15.82 25.23 11.68
CA ALA A 261 -15.13 26.13 10.77
C ALA A 261 -13.74 26.48 11.31
N GLY A 262 -12.74 26.39 10.43
CA GLY A 262 -11.36 26.79 10.71
C GLY A 262 -10.37 25.66 10.52
N GLN A 263 -9.12 25.87 10.94
CA GLN A 263 -8.08 24.85 10.92
C GLN A 263 -6.93 25.24 11.86
N LEU A 264 -6.65 24.41 12.86
CA LEU A 264 -5.60 24.64 13.87
C LEU A 264 -4.22 24.07 13.47
N PHE A 265 -3.73 24.45 12.28
CA PHE A 265 -2.46 23.91 11.75
C PHE A 265 -1.23 24.40 12.50
N ILE A 266 -1.20 25.64 13.00
CA ILE A 266 -0.07 26.16 13.79
C ILE A 266 0.02 25.42 15.12
N ALA A 267 -1.12 25.15 15.77
CA ALA A 267 -1.18 24.37 17.00
C ALA A 267 -0.66 22.94 16.78
N LEU A 268 -1.00 22.30 15.65
CA LEU A 268 -0.42 21.02 15.26
C LEU A 268 1.11 21.08 15.21
N LEU A 269 1.68 22.06 14.51
CA LEU A 269 3.14 22.18 14.37
C LEU A 269 3.83 22.38 15.73
N GLN A 270 3.21 23.14 16.63
CA GLN A 270 3.70 23.34 17.99
C GLN A 270 3.60 22.06 18.83
N GLU A 271 2.53 21.30 18.70
CA GLU A 271 2.32 20.06 19.44
C GLU A 271 3.38 19.01 19.08
N ILE A 272 3.57 18.74 17.79
CA ILE A 272 4.48 17.68 17.33
C ILE A 272 5.96 18.01 17.56
N THR A 273 6.27 19.27 17.87
CA THR A 273 7.62 19.73 18.20
C THR A 273 7.83 19.97 19.68
N ARG A 274 6.79 19.81 20.51
CA ARG A 274 6.90 19.99 21.95
C ARG A 274 7.84 18.93 22.54
N PRO A 275 8.69 19.28 23.54
CA PRO A 275 9.60 18.33 24.16
C PRO A 275 8.93 17.04 24.64
N ASP A 276 7.72 17.15 25.21
CA ASP A 276 6.97 16.01 25.70
C ASP A 276 6.58 15.05 24.55
N PHE A 277 6.09 15.58 23.43
CA PHE A 277 5.73 14.77 22.25
C PHE A 277 6.95 14.07 21.67
N LEU A 278 8.06 14.80 21.51
CA LEU A 278 9.31 14.24 20.99
C LEU A 278 9.86 13.16 21.93
N SER A 279 9.87 13.41 23.25
CA SER A 279 10.29 12.41 24.23
C SER A 279 9.42 11.15 24.22
N ALA A 280 8.17 11.27 23.77
CA ALA A 280 7.20 10.19 23.62
C ALA A 280 7.29 9.48 22.26
N GLY A 281 8.50 9.04 21.90
CA GLY A 281 8.71 8.06 20.82
C GLY A 281 9.50 8.53 19.60
N TYR A 282 9.88 9.80 19.51
CA TYR A 282 10.77 10.28 18.45
C TYR A 282 12.15 9.62 18.55
N ARG A 283 12.67 9.08 17.45
CA ARG A 283 13.98 8.40 17.39
C ARG A 283 15.08 9.33 16.90
N THR A 284 15.89 9.87 17.81
CA THR A 284 17.02 10.75 17.43
C THR A 284 18.13 10.06 16.62
N GLY A 285 18.14 8.72 16.56
CA GLY A 285 19.13 7.92 15.83
C GLY A 285 18.80 7.68 14.36
N ILE A 286 17.67 8.18 13.87
CA ILE A 286 17.26 8.05 12.46
C ILE A 286 17.09 9.43 11.83
N THR A 287 17.04 9.47 10.51
CA THR A 287 16.75 10.70 9.75
C THR A 287 15.35 10.70 9.16
N ASN A 288 14.64 9.58 9.31
CA ASN A 288 13.37 9.34 8.68
C ASN A 288 12.22 9.75 9.59
N HIS A 289 11.92 11.04 9.57
CA HIS A 289 10.81 11.64 10.30
C HIS A 289 9.93 12.37 9.31
N LEU A 290 8.65 11.99 9.21
CA LEU A 290 7.71 12.53 8.25
C LEU A 290 6.45 13.05 8.94
N LEU A 291 6.07 14.29 8.63
CA LEU A 291 4.73 14.82 8.80
C LEU A 291 3.98 14.69 7.47
N LEU A 292 2.95 13.86 7.45
CA LEU A 292 1.96 13.79 6.38
C LEU A 292 0.72 14.56 6.80
N TYR A 293 0.48 15.72 6.18
CA TYR A 293 -0.69 16.54 6.46
C TYR A 293 -1.72 16.42 5.33
N ILE A 294 -2.92 15.94 5.65
CA ILE A 294 -4.02 15.76 4.70
C ILE A 294 -5.10 16.79 5.02
N THR A 295 -5.41 17.68 4.06
CA THR A 295 -6.23 18.87 4.31
C THR A 295 -7.21 19.17 3.19
N GLY A 296 -8.40 19.66 3.55
CA GLY A 296 -9.38 20.25 2.63
C GLY A 296 -9.16 21.74 2.37
N THR A 297 -8.13 22.35 2.97
CA THR A 297 -7.90 23.80 2.91
C THR A 297 -6.42 24.21 2.92
N SER A 298 -6.17 25.45 2.52
CA SER A 298 -4.89 26.16 2.68
C SER A 298 -5.01 27.40 3.58
N THR A 299 -6.10 27.51 4.34
CA THR A 299 -6.35 28.60 5.29
C THR A 299 -6.35 28.08 6.70
N PHE A 300 -5.73 28.81 7.62
CA PHE A 300 -5.57 28.43 9.02
C PHE A 300 -6.15 29.54 9.90
N THR A 301 -6.88 29.18 10.96
CA THR A 301 -7.60 30.13 11.82
C THR A 301 -6.87 30.46 13.12
N ASP A 302 -5.83 29.70 13.45
CA ASP A 302 -4.95 29.89 14.60
C ASP A 302 -3.74 30.79 14.32
N GLY A 303 -3.80 31.55 13.22
CA GLY A 303 -2.79 32.53 12.86
C GLY A 303 -2.88 32.90 11.39
N ASN A 304 -1.75 33.21 10.79
CA ASN A 304 -1.66 33.53 9.36
C ASN A 304 -0.68 32.59 8.64
N SER A 305 -0.72 32.63 7.31
CA SER A 305 0.14 31.80 6.46
C SER A 305 1.63 32.04 6.66
N ALA A 306 2.04 33.24 7.09
CA ALA A 306 3.44 33.56 7.37
C ALA A 306 3.93 32.89 8.67
N ALA A 307 3.11 32.84 9.71
CA ALA A 307 3.42 32.13 10.96
C ALA A 307 3.50 30.62 10.72
N ALA A 308 2.53 30.05 9.99
CA ALA A 308 2.55 28.65 9.58
C ALA A 308 3.81 28.32 8.76
N PHE A 309 4.18 29.19 7.80
CA PHE A 309 5.39 29.04 7.01
C PHE A 309 6.65 29.07 7.88
N GLY A 310 6.77 30.04 8.80
CA GLY A 310 7.95 30.18 9.67
C GLY A 310 8.18 28.96 10.57
N LEU A 311 7.12 28.43 11.17
CA LEU A 311 7.20 27.22 11.99
C LEU A 311 7.55 25.98 11.15
N ALA A 312 6.88 25.80 10.00
CA ALA A 312 7.18 24.69 9.10
C ALA A 312 8.62 24.77 8.57
N GLN A 313 9.11 25.97 8.27
CA GLN A 313 10.50 26.18 7.85
C GLN A 313 11.48 25.83 8.97
N ALA A 314 11.21 26.19 10.22
CA ALA A 314 12.05 25.81 11.36
C ALA A 314 12.10 24.28 11.52
N ILE A 315 10.96 23.59 11.43
CA ILE A 315 10.85 22.13 11.49
C ILE A 315 11.73 21.46 10.43
N ARG A 316 11.66 21.94 9.18
CA ARG A 316 12.47 21.41 8.08
C ARG A 316 13.95 21.71 8.25
N ASN A 317 14.31 22.95 8.61
CA ASN A 317 15.70 23.36 8.82
C ASN A 317 16.38 22.59 9.96
N HIS A 318 15.62 22.27 11.02
CA HIS A 318 16.10 21.43 12.12
C HIS A 318 16.04 19.93 11.82
N LYS A 319 15.52 19.55 10.64
CA LYS A 319 15.31 18.16 10.22
C LYS A 319 14.46 17.35 11.21
N THR A 320 13.59 18.04 11.94
CA THR A 320 12.66 17.40 12.88
C THR A 320 11.64 16.58 12.11
N TYR A 321 11.09 17.13 11.02
CA TYR A 321 10.21 16.39 10.11
C TYR A 321 10.37 16.89 8.67
N GLY A 322 10.31 15.95 7.74
CA GLY A 322 9.93 16.23 6.36
C GLY A 322 8.44 16.52 6.31
N ILE A 323 7.99 17.38 5.40
CA ILE A 323 6.57 17.73 5.32
C ILE A 323 6.05 17.38 3.93
N ILE A 324 5.05 16.50 3.89
CA ILE A 324 4.25 16.20 2.70
C ILE A 324 2.82 16.65 2.97
N ILE A 325 2.23 17.36 2.01
CA ILE A 325 0.85 17.82 2.11
C ILE A 325 0.02 17.19 1.00
N ILE A 326 -1.12 16.62 1.37
CA ILE A 326 -2.15 16.20 0.43
C ILE A 326 -3.34 17.14 0.61
N ALA A 327 -3.59 18.00 -0.38
CA ALA A 327 -4.81 18.76 -0.48
C ALA A 327 -5.89 17.88 -1.14
N TYR A 328 -6.81 17.33 -0.34
CA TYR A 328 -7.80 16.36 -0.80
C TYR A 328 -9.20 16.97 -0.94
N LYS A 329 -9.78 16.88 -2.14
CA LYS A 329 -11.12 17.40 -2.50
C LYS A 329 -11.36 18.84 -2.01
N ALA A 330 -10.29 19.62 -1.94
CA ALA A 330 -10.32 20.97 -1.41
C ALA A 330 -11.02 21.91 -2.40
N ALA A 331 -12.01 22.66 -1.92
CA ALA A 331 -12.81 23.55 -2.76
C ALA A 331 -12.02 24.75 -3.30
N THR A 332 -11.08 25.28 -2.50
CA THR A 332 -10.20 26.39 -2.89
C THR A 332 -8.85 26.23 -2.21
N ILE A 333 -7.78 26.16 -3.00
CA ILE A 333 -6.41 26.01 -2.50
C ILE A 333 -5.52 27.11 -3.06
N ASN A 334 -4.79 27.76 -2.16
CA ASN A 334 -3.62 28.55 -2.51
C ASN A 334 -2.39 27.63 -2.49
N ALA A 335 -1.98 27.20 -3.69
CA ALA A 335 -0.85 26.28 -3.85
C ALA A 335 0.45 26.85 -3.26
N ASN A 336 0.69 28.16 -3.35
CA ASN A 336 1.92 28.79 -2.84
C ASN A 336 2.04 28.66 -1.32
N VAL A 337 0.91 28.73 -0.59
CA VAL A 337 0.89 28.53 0.86
C VAL A 337 1.31 27.11 1.21
N LEU A 338 0.68 26.11 0.59
CA LEU A 338 1.00 24.71 0.87
C LEU A 338 2.42 24.35 0.44
N GLN A 339 2.87 24.84 -0.71
CA GLN A 339 4.23 24.60 -1.20
C GLN A 339 5.28 25.24 -0.29
N GLY A 340 5.02 26.43 0.24
CA GLY A 340 5.90 27.05 1.23
C GLY A 340 6.01 26.24 2.53
N ILE A 341 4.91 25.65 2.98
CA ILE A 341 4.85 24.79 4.18
C ILE A 341 5.50 23.42 3.92
N ALA A 342 5.32 22.84 2.74
CA ALA A 342 5.93 21.55 2.41
C ALA A 342 7.42 21.69 2.04
N GLY A 343 7.86 22.88 1.64
CA GLY A 343 9.22 23.14 1.18
C GLY A 343 9.43 22.91 -0.33
N GLY A 344 8.35 22.90 -1.12
CA GLY A 344 8.41 22.77 -2.57
C GLY A 344 7.14 22.20 -3.20
N ALA A 345 7.06 22.26 -4.53
CA ALA A 345 5.95 21.69 -5.30
C ALA A 345 5.94 20.15 -5.30
N ASP A 346 7.12 19.52 -5.27
CA ASP A 346 7.29 18.05 -5.29
C ASP A 346 6.83 17.34 -4.00
N CYS A 347 6.16 18.08 -3.13
CA CYS A 347 5.86 17.76 -1.75
C CYS A 347 4.40 18.05 -1.41
N VAL A 348 3.67 18.57 -2.40
CA VAL A 348 2.25 18.88 -2.33
C VAL A 348 1.55 18.10 -3.43
N LEU A 349 0.60 17.27 -3.04
CA LEU A 349 -0.34 16.65 -3.96
C LEU A 349 -1.69 17.33 -3.84
N GLN A 350 -2.28 17.73 -4.96
CA GLN A 350 -3.70 18.07 -5.03
C GLN A 350 -4.44 16.88 -5.64
N ALA A 351 -5.36 16.28 -4.89
CA ALA A 351 -6.13 15.13 -5.33
C ALA A 351 -7.63 15.39 -5.14
N ALA A 352 -8.43 15.13 -6.16
CA ALA A 352 -9.88 15.23 -6.14
C ALA A 352 -10.55 13.85 -6.01
N THR A 353 -9.81 12.75 -6.18
CA THR A 353 -10.32 11.38 -6.13
C THR A 353 -9.38 10.44 -5.38
N VAL A 354 -9.93 9.33 -4.86
CA VAL A 354 -9.14 8.24 -4.26
C VAL A 354 -8.17 7.63 -5.27
N ASP A 355 -8.53 7.58 -6.56
CA ASP A 355 -7.64 7.10 -7.61
C ASP A 355 -6.39 7.96 -7.74
N GLN A 356 -6.51 9.29 -7.63
CA GLN A 356 -5.36 10.19 -7.62
C GLN A 356 -4.50 10.00 -6.35
N LEU A 357 -5.10 9.75 -5.19
CA LEU A 357 -4.35 9.38 -3.98
C LEU A 357 -3.55 8.09 -4.19
N ASN A 358 -4.17 7.08 -4.79
CA ASN A 358 -3.53 5.80 -5.06
C ASN A 358 -2.41 5.93 -6.10
N GLN A 359 -2.66 6.63 -7.20
CA GLN A 359 -1.74 6.71 -8.34
C GLN A 359 -0.60 7.72 -8.12
N GLN A 360 -0.82 8.77 -7.32
CA GLN A 360 0.13 9.88 -7.17
C GLN A 360 0.57 10.07 -5.71
N GLY A 361 -0.33 9.88 -4.75
CA GLY A 361 -0.03 10.03 -3.31
C GLY A 361 0.90 8.94 -2.80
N ILE A 362 0.63 7.68 -3.15
CA ILE A 362 1.48 6.56 -2.73
C ILE A 362 2.91 6.73 -3.27
N PRO A 363 3.14 6.92 -4.58
CA PRO A 363 4.51 7.05 -5.09
C PRO A 363 5.23 8.28 -4.55
N LEU A 364 4.51 9.39 -4.35
CA LEU A 364 5.06 10.59 -3.71
C LEU A 364 5.58 10.27 -2.31
N ILE A 365 4.74 9.73 -1.43
CA ILE A 365 5.12 9.46 -0.04
C ILE A 365 6.24 8.42 0.01
N GLN A 366 6.11 7.34 -0.76
CA GLN A 366 7.10 6.26 -0.79
C GLN A 366 8.46 6.71 -1.30
N SER A 367 8.52 7.47 -2.38
CA SER A 367 9.79 7.95 -2.95
C SER A 367 10.55 8.86 -1.99
N LYS A 368 9.86 9.79 -1.32
CA LYS A 368 10.46 10.70 -0.34
C LYS A 368 10.93 9.96 0.92
N THR A 369 10.15 8.98 1.36
CA THR A 369 10.47 8.21 2.57
C THR A 369 11.64 7.24 2.36
N LEU A 370 11.69 6.52 1.23
CA LEU A 370 12.79 5.59 0.93
C LEU A 370 14.12 6.29 0.62
N ALA A 371 14.06 7.42 -0.09
CA ALA A 371 15.27 8.12 -0.49
C ALA A 371 15.90 8.92 0.67
N GLY A 372 15.21 9.04 1.82
CA GLY A 372 15.57 10.00 2.87
C GLY A 372 15.57 11.45 2.36
N GLN A 373 14.99 11.69 1.17
CA GLN A 373 14.90 12.99 0.51
C GLN A 373 13.59 13.63 0.91
N TYR A 374 13.53 14.03 2.16
CA TYR A 374 12.41 14.81 2.65
C TYR A 374 12.41 16.18 1.99
N CYS A 375 11.22 16.64 1.68
CA CYS A 375 10.97 17.94 1.13
C CYS A 375 11.53 19.06 2.00
N GLY A 376 12.47 19.84 1.44
CA GLY A 376 13.10 20.97 2.12
C GLY A 376 14.11 20.62 3.23
N MET A 377 14.68 19.40 3.26
CA MET A 377 15.78 19.00 4.15
C MET A 377 17.19 19.06 3.54
#